data_AF-A0A7I7SNW2-F1
#
_entry.id   AF-A0A7I7SNW2-F1
#
_cell.length_a   1.000
_cell.length_b   1.000
_cell.length_c   1.000
_cell.angle_alpha   90.00
_cell.angle_beta   90.00
_cell.angle_gamma   90.00
#
_symmetry.space_group_name_H-M   'P 1'
#
loop_
_entity.id
_entity.type
_entity.pdbx_description
1 polymer ?
#
loop_
_entity_poly.entity_id
_entity_poly.type
_entity_poly.pdbx_seq_one_letter_code
_entity_poly.pdbx_strand_id
1 'polypeptide(L)' 'MYTQPRPQAEANVRGYFTANPGECYDLRGILAPIADTQQSCNVSVLPPNLQTAYDAFMAG' A
#
# COMPACT_ATOMS: atom_id res chain seq x y z
N MET A 1 9.95 16.31 6.43
CA MET A 1 10.57 15.59 5.30
C MET A 1 10.70 14.14 5.70
N TYR A 2 10.29 13.20 4.86
CA TYR A 2 10.60 11.77 5.07
C TYR A 2 12.08 11.57 4.71
N THR A 3 12.94 11.48 5.72
CA THR A 3 14.41 11.58 5.59
C THR A 3 15.12 10.23 5.47
N GLN A 4 14.38 9.12 5.48
CA GLN A 4 14.99 7.80 5.42
C GLN A 4 15.37 7.40 3.99
N PRO A 5 16.54 6.77 3.78
CA PRO A 5 16.85 6.10 2.52
C PRO A 5 15.74 5.10 2.17
N ARG A 6 15.33 5.06 0.89
CA ARG A 6 14.22 4.21 0.42
C ARG A 6 14.31 2.75 0.89
N PRO A 7 15.46 2.05 0.80
CA PRO A 7 15.55 0.67 1.27
C PRO A 7 15.28 0.51 2.78
N GLN A 8 15.69 1.49 3.58
CA GLN A 8 15.47 1.49 5.02
C GLN A 8 14.00 1.79 5.36
N ALA A 9 13.35 2.68 4.60
CA ALA A 9 11.94 2.95 4.76
C ALA A 9 11.09 1.71 4.42
N GLU A 10 11.41 1.02 3.33
CA GLU A 10 10.74 -0.24 2.93
C GLU A 10 10.90 -1.33 3.99
N ALA A 11 12.13 -1.54 4.50
CA ALA A 11 12.39 -2.51 5.56
C ALA A 11 11.61 -2.19 6.85
N ASN A 12 11.54 -0.91 7.23
CA ASN A 12 10.79 -0.47 8.40
C ASN A 12 9.28 -0.71 8.23
N VAL A 13 8.70 -0.37 7.07
CA VAL A 13 7.28 -0.57 6.78
C VAL A 13 6.93 -2.06 6.79
N ARG A 14 7.77 -2.91 6.16
CA ARG A 14 7.61 -4.37 6.20
C ARG A 14 7.69 -4.92 7.63
N GLY A 15 8.68 -4.48 8.40
CA GLY A 15 8.84 -4.87 9.80
C GLY A 15 7.62 -4.49 10.64
N TYR A 16 7.09 -3.28 10.45
CA TYR A 16 5.89 -2.81 11.14
C TYR A 16 4.68 -3.70 10.87
N PHE A 17 4.35 -3.98 9.61
CA PHE A 17 3.18 -4.80 9.27
C PHE A 17 3.38 -6.29 9.57
N THR A 18 4.63 -6.78 9.61
CA THR A 18 4.94 -8.13 10.11
C THR A 18 4.65 -8.24 11.60
N ALA A 19 4.98 -7.20 12.38
CA ALA A 19 4.71 -7.14 13.81
C ALA A 19 3.25 -6.81 14.15
N ASN A 20 2.53 -6.13 13.23
CA ASN A 20 1.15 -5.69 13.40
C ASN A 20 0.26 -6.23 12.26
N PRO A 21 0.00 -7.56 12.21
CA PRO A 21 -0.76 -8.15 11.12
C PRO A 21 -2.20 -7.64 11.06
N GLY A 22 -2.82 -7.32 12.20
CA GLY A 22 -4.17 -6.74 12.27
C GLY A 22 -4.28 -5.42 11.50
N GLU A 23 -3.34 -4.49 11.71
CA GLU A 23 -3.32 -3.22 10.98
C GLU A 23 -3.06 -3.39 9.48
N CYS A 24 -2.29 -4.40 9.09
CA CYS A 24 -2.13 -4.75 7.68
C CYS A 24 -3.48 -5.15 7.06
N TYR A 25 -4.25 -6.00 7.75
CA TYR A 25 -5.59 -6.40 7.29
C TYR A 25 -6.57 -5.23 7.26
N ASP A 26 -6.56 -4.37 8.29
CA ASP A 26 -7.42 -3.19 8.34
C ASP A 26 -7.11 -2.24 7.18
N LEU A 27 -5.81 -1.96 6.94
CA LEU A 27 -5.39 -1.12 5.82
C LEU A 27 -5.80 -1.73 4.47
N ARG A 28 -5.69 -3.05 4.29
CA ARG A 28 -6.19 -3.74 3.09
C ARG A 28 -7.70 -3.61 2.95
N GLY A 29 -8.46 -3.67 4.04
CA GLY A 29 -9.90 -3.44 4.05
C GLY A 29 -10.27 -2.03 3.62
N ILE A 30 -9.57 -1.01 4.13
CA ILE A 30 -9.75 0.40 3.75
C ILE A 30 -9.47 0.61 2.25
N LEU A 31 -8.45 -0.08 1.72
CA LEU A 31 -8.02 0.03 0.33
C LEU A 31 -8.85 -0.83 -0.65
N ALA A 32 -9.62 -1.80 -0.18
CA ALA A 32 -10.37 -2.73 -1.02
C ALA A 32 -11.32 -2.05 -2.05
N PRO A 33 -12.08 -0.99 -1.70
CA PRO A 33 -12.95 -0.32 -2.67
C PRO A 33 -12.18 0.35 -3.82
N ILE A 34 -10.93 0.78 -3.57
CA ILE A 34 -10.06 1.35 -4.60
C ILE A 34 -9.66 0.25 -5.58
N ALA A 35 -9.26 -0.93 -5.08
CA ALA A 35 -8.97 -2.10 -5.90
C ALA A 35 -10.15 -2.45 -6.81
N ASP A 36 -11.33 -2.57 -6.19
CA ASP A 36 -12.58 -2.93 -6.86
C ASP A 36 -12.96 -1.93 -7.95
N THR A 37 -12.90 -0.63 -7.64
CA THR A 37 -13.23 0.44 -8.60
C THR A 37 -12.28 0.41 -9.81
N GLN A 38 -10.97 0.24 -9.57
CA GLN A 38 -9.99 0.18 -10.65
C GLN A 38 -10.21 -1.02 -11.57
N GLN A 39 -10.54 -2.18 -11.01
CA GLN A 39 -10.80 -3.40 -11.78
C GLN A 39 -12.14 -3.36 -12.52
N SER A 40 -13.21 -2.97 -11.83
CA SER A 40 -14.57 -2.94 -12.37
C SER A 40 -14.75 -1.91 -13.48
N CYS A 41 -14.03 -0.78 -13.39
CA CYS A 41 -14.15 0.31 -14.35
C CYS A 41 -12.95 0.43 -15.31
N ASN A 42 -11.91 -0.40 -15.14
CA ASN A 42 -10.68 -0.36 -15.92
C ASN A 42 -10.05 1.06 -15.97
N VAL A 43 -9.95 1.67 -14.79
CA VAL A 43 -9.40 3.02 -14.58
C VAL A 43 -8.32 3.01 -13.51
N SER A 44 -7.45 4.02 -13.51
CA SER A 44 -6.56 4.31 -12.38
C SER A 44 -7.11 5.53 -11.65
N VAL A 45 -7.46 5.35 -10.38
CA VAL A 45 -8.05 6.41 -9.53
C VAL A 45 -7.03 7.01 -8.56
N LEU A 46 -5.84 6.41 -8.47
CA LEU A 46 -4.75 6.91 -7.66
C LEU A 46 -3.78 7.73 -8.51
N PRO A 47 -3.22 8.83 -7.98
CA PRO A 47 -2.10 9.50 -8.62
C PRO A 47 -0.89 8.54 -8.73
N PRO A 48 -0.01 8.71 -9.73
CA PRO A 48 1.02 7.71 -10.06
C PRO A 48 1.94 7.32 -8.90
N ASN A 49 2.29 8.29 -8.05
CA ASN A 49 3.13 8.06 -6.88
C ASN A 49 2.44 7.22 -5.79
N LEU A 50 1.11 7.30 -5.68
CA LEU A 50 0.34 6.46 -4.77
C LEU A 50 0.02 5.10 -5.40
N GLN A 51 -0.18 5.04 -6.71
CA GLN A 51 -0.38 3.78 -7.43
C GLN A 51 0.80 2.83 -7.20
N THR A 52 2.04 3.30 -7.36
CA THR A 52 3.24 2.47 -7.14
C THR A 52 3.32 1.93 -5.70
N ALA A 53 2.98 2.77 -4.70
CA ALA A 53 2.99 2.34 -3.29
C ALA A 53 1.86 1.35 -2.99
N TYR A 54 0.68 1.57 -3.55
CA TYR A 54 -0.48 0.70 -3.44
C TYR A 54 -0.19 -0.68 -4.05
N ASP A 55 0.36 -0.74 -5.25
CA ASP A 55 0.70 -2.00 -5.93
C ASP A 55 1.76 -2.78 -5.13
N ALA A 56 2.78 -2.08 -4.63
CA ALA A 56 3.82 -2.69 -3.80
C ALA A 56 3.27 -3.26 -2.49
N PHE A 57 2.29 -2.59 -1.86
CA PHE A 57 1.64 -3.06 -0.65
C PHE A 57 0.71 -4.26 -0.91
N MET A 58 -0.05 -4.23 -2.01
CA MET A 58 -0.99 -5.31 -2.36
C MET A 58 -0.29 -6.56 -2.89
N ALA A 59 0.96 -6.45 -3.38
CA ALA A 59 1.76 -7.56 -3.86
C ALA A 59 2.35 -8.48 -2.77
N GLY A 60 2.42 -8.02 -1.51
CA GLY A 60 2.95 -8.78 -0.36
C GLY A 60 4.30 -8.31 0.15
#